data_AF-A0A7Y8Y7V3-F1
#
_entry.id   AF-A0A7Y8Y7V3-F1
#
_cell.length_a   1.000
_cell.length_b   1.000
_cell.length_c   1.000
_cell.angle_alpha   90.00
_cell.angle_beta   90.00
_cell.angle_gamma   90.00
#
_symmetry.space_group_name_H-M   'P 1'
#
loop_
_entity.id
_entity.type
_entity.pdbx_description
1 polymer ?
#
loop_
_entity_poly.entity_id
_entity_poly.type
_entity_poly.pdbx_seq_one_letter_code
_entity_poly.pdbx_strand_id
1 'polypeptide(L)'
;MNHLEKKGQIRTILISVSILLVSIHTILYYISTVGTDKILQQGVRFLLTVALIILVYNGKNWARIIFLILFGLGILGALFSLFFREQETVLKLPFIVMIIVYSLSLYHFGVSESYRAFATYQNKKIFE
;
A
#
# COMPACT_ATOMS: atom_id res chain seq x y z
N MET A 1 -11.44 -20.33 10.16
CA MET A 1 -11.10 -19.86 8.81
C MET A 1 -10.99 -21.03 7.86
N ASN A 2 -11.57 -20.94 6.67
CA ASN A 2 -11.38 -21.90 5.58
C ASN A 2 -10.07 -21.63 4.79
N HIS A 3 -9.75 -22.52 3.84
CA HIS A 3 -8.53 -22.40 3.03
C HIS A 3 -8.44 -21.08 2.25
N LEU A 4 -9.57 -20.61 1.69
CA LEU A 4 -9.64 -19.39 0.91
C LEU A 4 -9.40 -18.13 1.78
N GLU A 5 -9.99 -18.09 2.98
CA GLU A 5 -9.81 -17.04 3.97
C GLU A 5 -8.38 -16.99 4.49
N LYS A 6 -7.76 -18.14 4.79
CA LYS A 6 -6.36 -18.22 5.21
C LYS A 6 -5.41 -17.72 4.13
N LYS A 7 -5.67 -18.07 2.85
CA LYS A 7 -4.93 -17.54 1.70
C LYS A 7 -5.08 -16.02 1.59
N GLY A 8 -6.29 -15.50 1.80
CA GLY A 8 -6.58 -14.07 1.82
C GLY A 8 -5.83 -13.33 2.92
N GLN A 9 -5.80 -13.89 4.14
CA GLN A 9 -5.06 -13.34 5.28
C GLN A 9 -3.56 -13.26 4.99
N ILE A 10 -2.94 -14.37 4.59
CA ILE A 10 -1.50 -14.44 4.32
C ILE A 10 -1.11 -13.43 3.23
N ARG A 11 -1.85 -13.39 2.12
CA ARG A 11 -1.59 -12.42 1.04
C ARG A 11 -1.76 -10.97 1.51
N THR A 12 -2.76 -10.69 2.34
CA THR A 12 -2.97 -9.35 2.91
C THR A 12 -1.77 -8.93 3.75
N ILE A 13 -1.23 -9.82 4.59
CA ILE A 13 -0.05 -9.55 5.42
C ILE A 13 1.17 -9.30 4.53
N LEU A 14 1.44 -10.18 3.55
CA LEU A 14 2.58 -10.03 2.65
C LEU A 14 2.54 -8.72 1.87
N ILE A 15 1.39 -8.37 1.31
CA ILE A 15 1.22 -7.11 0.56
C ILE A 15 1.39 -5.91 1.50
N SER A 16 0.84 -5.97 2.72
CA SER A 16 1.00 -4.92 3.73
C SER A 16 2.47 -4.68 4.06
N VAL A 17 3.23 -5.75 4.29
CA VAL A 17 4.68 -5.66 4.54
C VAL A 17 5.40 -5.03 3.34
N SER A 18 5.09 -5.47 2.11
CA SER A 18 5.68 -4.89 0.90
C SER A 18 5.41 -3.39 0.76
N ILE A 19 4.19 -2.95 1.08
CA ILE A 19 3.82 -1.52 1.08
C ILE A 19 4.63 -0.75 2.11
N LEU A 20 4.76 -1.28 3.33
CA LEU A 20 5.53 -0.62 4.39
C LEU A 20 7.01 -0.51 4.03
N LEU A 21 7.59 -1.55 3.39
CA LEU A 21 8.96 -1.50 2.88
C LEU A 21 9.15 -0.41 1.81
N VAL A 22 8.23 -0.33 0.84
CA VAL A 22 8.22 0.76 -0.15
C VAL A 22 8.10 2.12 0.54
N SER A 23 7.25 2.23 1.56
CA SER A 23 7.08 3.48 2.29
C SER A 23 8.36 3.89 3.02
N ILE A 24 9.02 2.97 3.73
CA ILE A 24 10.32 3.22 4.40
C ILE A 24 11.36 3.67 3.38
N HIS A 25 11.48 2.95 2.27
CA HIS A 25 12.42 3.30 1.22
C HIS A 25 12.15 4.70 0.64
N THR A 26 10.88 5.08 0.49
CA THR A 26 10.49 6.43 0.06
C THR A 26 10.95 7.50 1.05
N ILE A 27 10.87 7.23 2.37
CA ILE A 27 11.35 8.17 3.39
C ILE A 27 12.86 8.37 3.24
N LEU A 28 13.62 7.28 3.10
CA LEU A 28 15.07 7.32 2.94
C LEU A 28 15.48 8.08 1.67
N TYR A 29 14.79 7.82 0.54
CA TYR A 29 14.99 8.54 -0.71
C TYR A 29 14.69 10.04 -0.56
N TYR A 30 13.65 10.40 0.18
CA TYR A 30 13.29 11.80 0.39
C TYR A 30 14.33 12.53 1.25
N ILE A 31 14.83 11.88 2.30
CA ILE A 31 15.90 12.42 3.14
C ILE A 31 17.17 12.64 2.32
N SER A 32 17.54 11.70 1.44
CA SER A 32 18.76 11.83 0.63
C SER A 32 18.67 12.87 -0.48
N THR A 33 17.47 13.16 -1.00
CA THR A 33 17.29 14.06 -2.16
C THR A 33 16.83 15.46 -1.80
N VAL A 34 15.99 15.59 -0.76
CA VAL A 34 15.37 16.87 -0.36
C VAL A 34 15.89 17.35 1.01
N GLY A 35 16.52 16.47 1.79
CA GLY A 35 16.97 16.78 3.14
C GLY A 35 15.91 16.48 4.21
N THR A 36 16.17 16.95 5.44
CA THR A 36 15.37 16.61 6.63
C THR A 36 14.10 17.44 6.80
N ASP A 37 13.92 18.49 6.00
CA ASP A 37 12.83 19.47 6.15
C ASP A 37 11.42 18.85 6.07
N LYS A 38 11.28 17.72 5.37
CA LYS A 38 9.99 17.03 5.22
C LYS A 38 9.89 15.71 5.98
N ILE A 39 10.81 15.45 6.92
CA ILE A 39 10.82 14.18 7.67
C ILE A 39 9.54 14.00 8.50
N LEU A 40 9.02 15.09 9.08
CA LEU A 40 7.77 15.05 9.85
C LEU A 40 6.59 14.70 8.94
N GLN A 41 6.50 15.31 7.76
CA GLN A 41 5.46 15.01 6.77
C GLN A 41 5.52 13.53 6.33
N GLN A 42 6.73 13.02 6.10
CA GLN A 42 6.96 11.64 5.71
C GLN A 42 6.63 10.64 6.85
N GLY A 43 6.92 11.01 8.10
CA GLY A 43 6.54 10.25 9.29
C GLY A 43 5.02 10.16 9.46
N VAL A 44 4.32 11.29 9.34
CA VAL A 44 2.84 11.32 9.37
C VAL A 44 2.26 10.46 8.26
N ARG A 45 2.78 10.57 7.02
CA ARG A 45 2.33 9.74 5.89
C ARG A 45 2.51 8.25 6.17
N PHE A 46 3.63 7.85 6.76
CA PHE A 46 3.89 6.45 7.13
C PHE A 46 2.89 5.94 8.17
N LEU A 47 2.64 6.71 9.24
CA LEU A 47 1.67 6.34 10.27
C LEU A 47 0.25 6.23 9.71
N LEU A 48 -0.16 7.16 8.84
CA LEU A 48 -1.44 7.08 8.14
C LEU A 48 -1.55 5.83 7.26
N THR A 49 -0.45 5.43 6.61
CA THR A 49 -0.40 4.20 5.80
C THR A 49 -0.58 2.96 6.68
N VAL A 50 0.09 2.90 7.83
CA VAL A 50 -0.06 1.81 8.81
C VAL A 50 -1.51 1.74 9.30
N ALA A 51 -2.08 2.88 9.72
CA ALA A 51 -3.46 2.93 10.20
C ALA A 51 -4.46 2.46 9.13
N LEU A 52 -4.29 2.91 7.88
CA LEU A 52 -5.13 2.51 6.76
C LEU A 52 -5.04 1.00 6.50
N ILE A 53 -3.84 0.43 6.50
CA ILE A 53 -3.61 -1.01 6.35
C ILE A 53 -4.33 -1.80 7.45
N ILE A 54 -4.23 -1.37 8.71
CA ILE A 54 -4.90 -2.02 9.84
C ILE A 54 -6.41 -2.04 9.63
N LEU A 55 -6.99 -0.92 9.19
CA LEU A 55 -8.42 -0.81 8.93
C LEU A 55 -8.87 -1.70 7.75
N VAL A 56 -8.06 -1.79 6.69
CA VAL A 56 -8.29 -2.68 5.55
C VAL A 56 -8.18 -4.15 5.97
N TYR A 57 -7.23 -4.49 6.85
CA TYR A 57 -7.06 -5.82 7.42
C TYR A 57 -8.28 -6.23 8.26
N ASN A 58 -8.84 -5.28 9.02
CA ASN A 58 -10.06 -5.47 9.82
C ASN A 58 -11.36 -5.52 8.97
N GLY A 59 -11.26 -5.55 7.63
CA GLY A 59 -12.40 -5.70 6.74
C GLY A 59 -13.26 -4.44 6.58
N LYS A 60 -12.80 -3.26 7.02
CA LYS A 60 -13.55 -2.01 6.89
C LYS A 60 -13.64 -1.57 5.43
N ASN A 61 -14.84 -1.65 4.85
CA ASN A 61 -15.05 -1.38 3.43
C ASN A 61 -14.73 0.07 3.01
N TRP A 62 -15.04 1.05 3.86
CA TRP A 62 -14.71 2.46 3.59
C TRP A 62 -13.20 2.69 3.52
N ALA A 63 -12.43 2.06 4.42
CA ALA A 63 -10.97 2.14 4.41
C ALA A 63 -10.37 1.48 3.17
N ARG A 64 -10.96 0.37 2.70
CA ARG A 64 -10.60 -0.25 1.42
C ARG A 64 -10.79 0.69 0.25
N ILE A 65 -11.91 1.41 0.16
CA ILE A 65 -12.16 2.35 -0.94
C ILE A 65 -11.12 3.48 -0.92
N ILE A 66 -10.85 4.06 0.26
CA ILE A 66 -9.82 5.10 0.42
C ILE A 66 -8.45 4.55 0.00
N PHE A 67 -8.10 3.34 0.43
CA PHE A 67 -6.86 2.68 0.04
C PHE A 67 -6.73 2.57 -1.48
N LEU A 68 -7.77 2.09 -2.17
CA LEU A 68 -7.73 1.91 -3.61
C LEU A 68 -7.53 3.24 -4.35
N ILE A 69 -8.21 4.31 -3.90
CA ILE A 69 -8.07 5.64 -4.49
C ILE A 69 -6.66 6.19 -4.26
N LEU A 70 -6.19 6.19 -3.02
CA LEU A 70 -4.88 6.76 -2.67
C LEU A 70 -3.72 6.02 -3.35
N PHE A 71 -3.77 4.69 -3.40
CA PHE A 71 -2.73 3.89 -4.05
C PHE A 71 -2.81 4.01 -5.58
N GLY A 72 -4.01 4.14 -6.15
CA GLY A 72 -4.19 4.47 -7.57
C GLY A 72 -3.56 5.81 -7.94
N LEU A 73 -3.81 6.86 -7.15
CA LEU A 73 -3.16 8.16 -7.34
C LEU A 73 -1.63 8.07 -7.15
N GLY A 74 -1.17 7.25 -6.20
CA GLY A 74 0.25 6.96 -6.00
C GLY A 74 0.91 6.36 -7.23
N ILE A 75 0.26 5.41 -7.91
CA ILE A 75 0.74 4.83 -9.17
C ILE A 75 0.81 5.89 -10.27
N LEU A 76 -0.22 6.74 -10.42
CA LEU A 76 -0.21 7.81 -11.41
C LEU A 76 0.95 8.79 -11.17
N GLY A 77 1.19 9.19 -9.91
CA GLY A 77 2.34 10.03 -9.54
C GLY A 77 3.69 9.36 -9.80
N ALA A 78 3.77 8.04 -9.60
CA ALA A 78 4.96 7.25 -9.92
C ALA A 78 5.25 7.21 -11.41
N LEU A 79 4.22 6.95 -12.22
CA LEU A 79 4.31 6.93 -13.68
C LEU A 79 4.71 8.31 -14.20
N PHE A 80 4.10 9.37 -13.66
CA PHE A 80 4.48 10.73 -14.01
C PHE A 80 5.98 10.98 -13.74
N SER A 81 6.45 10.63 -12.54
CA SER A 81 7.86 10.80 -12.15
C SER A 81 8.82 9.93 -12.98
N LEU A 82 8.36 8.77 -13.45
CA LEU A 82 9.19 7.86 -14.24
C LEU A 82 9.39 8.36 -15.67
N PHE A 83 8.32 8.84 -16.31
CA PHE A 83 8.32 9.21 -17.73
C PHE A 83 8.61 10.69 -18.00
N PHE A 84 8.17 11.59 -17.11
CA PHE A 84 8.22 13.04 -17.36
C PHE A 84 9.30 13.77 -16.57
N ARG A 85 9.89 13.14 -15.55
CA ARG A 85 10.99 13.74 -14.78
C ARG A 85 12.34 13.29 -15.33
N GLU A 86 13.18 14.25 -15.68
CA GLU A 86 14.60 14.01 -15.97
C GLU A 86 15.34 13.70 -14.67
N GLN A 87 15.80 12.45 -14.56
CA GLN A 87 16.56 11.95 -13.42
C GLN A 87 17.35 10.70 -13.87
N GLU A 88 18.47 10.43 -13.22
CA GLU A 88 19.28 9.25 -13.49
C GLU A 88 18.45 7.96 -13.36
N THR A 89 18.75 6.97 -14.21
CA THR A 89 18.02 5.70 -14.26
C THR A 89 17.96 4.99 -12.90
N VAL A 90 19.03 5.09 -12.11
CA VAL A 90 19.10 4.50 -10.76
C VAL A 90 18.04 5.11 -9.84
N LEU A 91 17.78 6.42 -9.96
CA LEU A 91 16.75 7.12 -9.18
C LEU A 91 15.33 6.83 -9.67
N LYS A 92 15.16 6.20 -10.85
CA LYS A 92 13.87 5.73 -11.37
C LYS A 92 13.45 4.38 -10.81
N LEU A 93 14.40 3.56 -10.37
CA LEU A 93 14.14 2.20 -9.87
C LEU A 93 13.11 2.14 -8.73
N PRO A 94 13.12 3.04 -7.72
CA PRO A 94 12.12 3.05 -6.65
C PRO A 94 10.69 3.24 -7.15
N PHE A 95 10.50 4.06 -8.19
CA PHE A 95 9.18 4.30 -8.77
C PHE A 95 8.64 3.05 -9.46
N ILE A 96 9.50 2.27 -10.13
CA ILE A 96 9.13 0.98 -10.74
C ILE A 96 8.65 0.00 -9.67
N VAL A 97 9.43 -0.14 -8.59
CA VAL A 97 9.07 -1.04 -7.47
C VAL A 97 7.75 -0.60 -6.84
N MET A 98 7.56 0.71 -6.63
CA MET A 98 6.31 1.26 -6.10
C MET A 98 5.11 0.94 -7.00
N ILE A 99 5.24 1.12 -8.32
CA ILE A 99 4.18 0.78 -9.29
C ILE A 99 3.79 -0.69 -9.17
N ILE A 100 4.77 -1.60 -9.12
CA ILE A 100 4.51 -3.05 -9.03
C ILE A 100 3.77 -3.38 -7.74
N VAL A 101 4.30 -2.94 -6.59
CA VAL A 101 3.71 -3.25 -5.27
C VAL A 101 2.31 -2.67 -5.15
N TYR A 102 2.11 -1.43 -5.60
CA TYR A 102 0.80 -0.79 -5.51
C TYR A 102 -0.20 -1.40 -6.49
N SER A 103 0.23 -1.81 -7.69
CA SER A 103 -0.65 -2.51 -8.64
C SER A 103 -1.12 -3.85 -8.08
N LEU A 104 -0.21 -4.62 -7.46
CA LEU A 104 -0.54 -5.88 -6.80
C LEU A 104 -1.50 -5.66 -5.62
N SER A 105 -1.33 -4.57 -4.86
CA SER A 105 -2.24 -4.24 -3.76
C SER A 105 -3.64 -3.85 -4.26
N LEU A 106 -3.74 -3.03 -5.32
CA LEU A 106 -5.02 -2.70 -5.95
C LEU A 106 -5.75 -3.94 -6.45
N TYR A 107 -5.05 -4.86 -7.11
CA TYR A 107 -5.63 -6.11 -7.57
C TYR A 107 -6.12 -6.97 -6.39
N HIS A 108 -5.28 -7.17 -5.37
CA HIS A 108 -5.62 -8.00 -4.23
C HIS A 108 -6.81 -7.44 -3.44
N PHE A 109 -6.78 -6.15 -3.11
CA PHE A 109 -7.81 -5.52 -2.28
C PHE A 109 -9.08 -5.16 -3.05
N GLY A 110 -8.98 -4.83 -4.34
CA GLY A 110 -10.12 -4.47 -5.17
C GLY A 110 -10.84 -5.68 -5.76
N VAL A 111 -10.09 -6.66 -6.26
CA VAL A 111 -10.64 -7.71 -7.13
C VAL A 111 -10.61 -9.08 -6.48
N SER A 112 -9.55 -9.47 -5.78
CA SER A 112 -9.32 -10.88 -5.43
C SER A 112 -10.41 -11.51 -4.56
N GLU A 113 -10.84 -12.71 -4.95
CA GLU A 113 -11.84 -13.49 -4.20
C GLU A 113 -11.33 -13.89 -2.81
N SER A 114 -10.04 -14.24 -2.71
CA SER A 114 -9.42 -14.60 -1.43
C SER A 114 -9.46 -13.47 -0.42
N TYR A 115 -9.27 -12.22 -0.86
CA TYR A 115 -9.39 -11.06 0.03
C TYR A 115 -10.85 -10.83 0.44
N ARG A 116 -11.81 -10.92 -0.49
CA ARG A 116 -13.24 -10.74 -0.17
C ARG A 116 -13.72 -11.74 0.87
N ALA A 117 -13.30 -13.00 0.77
CA ALA A 117 -13.62 -14.02 1.75
C ALA A 117 -13.01 -13.71 3.11
N PHE A 118 -11.72 -13.33 3.14
CA PHE A 118 -11.06 -12.92 4.37
C PHE A 118 -11.72 -11.70 5.03
N ALA A 119 -12.06 -10.66 4.27
CA ALA A 119 -12.72 -9.46 4.78
C ALA A 119 -14.12 -9.78 5.34
N THR A 120 -14.87 -10.66 4.67
CA THR A 120 -16.17 -11.13 5.17
C THR A 120 -16.02 -11.88 6.50
N TYR A 121 -15.02 -12.75 6.61
CA TYR A 121 -14.70 -13.45 7.86
C TYR A 121 -14.38 -12.48 9.01
N GLN A 122 -13.56 -11.46 8.75
CA GLN A 122 -13.22 -10.44 9.75
C GLN A 122 -14.44 -9.66 10.22
N ASN A 123 -15.34 -9.30 9.30
CA ASN A 123 -16.55 -8.58 9.66
C ASN A 123 -17.51 -9.44 10.49
N LYS A 124 -17.62 -10.75 10.25
CA LYS A 124 -18.45 -11.65 11.07
C LYS A 124 -17.97 -11.70 12.52
N LYS A 125 -16.66 -11.84 12.73
CA LYS A 125 -16.05 -11.93 14.07
C LYS A 125 -16.23 -10.66 14.93
N ILE A 126 -16.53 -9.50 14.33
CA ILE A 126 -16.75 -8.25 15.09
C ILE A 126 -18.14 -8.24 15.76
N PHE A 127 -19.11 -9.03 15.27
CA PHE A 127 -20.48 -9.08 15.78
C PHE A 127 -20.77 -10.33 16.64
N GLU A 128 -19.77 -11.18 16.85
CA GLU A 128 -19.76 -12.33 17.78
C GLU A 128 -18.95 -11.99 19.02
#